data_AF-A0A350I275-F1
#
_entry.id   AF-A0A350I275-F1
#
_cell.length_a   1.000
_cell.length_b   1.000
_cell.length_c   1.000
_cell.angle_alpha   90.00
_cell.angle_beta   90.00
_cell.angle_gamma   90.00
#
_symmetry.space_group_name_H-M   'P 1'
#
loop_
_entity.id
_entity.type
_entity.pdbx_description
1 polymer ?
#
loop_
_entity_poly.entity_id
_entity_poly.type
_entity_poly.pdbx_seq_one_letter_code
_entity_poly.pdbx_strand_id
1 'polypeptide(L)'
;FHSGELDMEVAYEDGAWELVLLDEVNERELAPDESLLQGGAAVMQSVPNNAAFGFLGSVGDTAWVLPQEETEDVLFLGIAGDEIEAGIFENDAVDLRLKSVRGPGDISLYAVDAFGTPVVYMNSGDGIDTNDVFPVKVGGHSHQNWGFTAPGIYKVALQATGTLIEGSESIESQTVEFTFELLDGSSSISLVRNLNDSIKLRWATSPGANYQLQSRSALNGGAWGDVGEVMSGTGEVMEFEVPLMTDVESLFYRLWIVPSATP
;
A
#
# COMPACT_ATOMS: atom_id res chain seq x y z
N PHE A 1 -1.05 3.74 -7.80
CA PHE A 1 0.23 3.08 -8.11
C PHE A 1 0.26 1.75 -7.38
N HIS A 2 0.52 0.66 -8.09
CA HIS A 2 0.64 -0.68 -7.49
C HIS A 2 1.92 -1.42 -7.92
N SER A 3 2.70 -0.84 -8.83
CA SER A 3 3.91 -1.41 -9.42
C SER A 3 4.80 -0.31 -9.98
N GLY A 4 6.10 -0.57 -10.09
CA GLY A 4 7.09 0.33 -10.68
C GLY A 4 7.62 1.36 -9.70
N GLU A 5 8.56 2.17 -10.18
CA GLU A 5 9.22 3.22 -9.40
C GLU A 5 8.30 4.41 -9.15
N LEU A 6 8.30 4.89 -7.91
CA LEU A 6 7.63 6.10 -7.49
C LEU A 6 8.35 6.67 -6.26
N ASP A 7 8.61 7.97 -6.24
CA ASP A 7 9.33 8.59 -5.14
C ASP A 7 8.43 9.53 -4.34
N MET A 8 8.56 9.49 -3.02
CA MET A 8 8.08 10.54 -2.13
C MET A 8 9.12 11.65 -2.12
N GLU A 9 8.86 12.70 -2.88
CA GLU A 9 9.75 13.85 -2.97
C GLU A 9 9.65 14.72 -1.74
N VAL A 10 10.81 15.02 -1.17
CA VAL A 10 11.00 16.03 -0.14
C VAL A 10 11.76 17.18 -0.78
N ALA A 11 11.01 18.14 -1.31
CA ALA A 11 11.56 19.25 -2.08
C ALA A 11 11.58 20.55 -1.27
N TYR A 12 12.57 21.40 -1.56
CA TYR A 12 12.65 22.76 -1.02
C TYR A 12 13.22 23.72 -2.06
N GLU A 13 12.33 24.48 -2.69
CA GLU A 13 12.66 25.44 -3.74
C GLU A 13 12.01 26.80 -3.47
N ASP A 14 12.69 27.88 -3.85
CA ASP A 14 12.21 29.27 -3.68
C ASP A 14 11.69 29.61 -2.28
N GLY A 15 12.24 28.96 -1.25
CA GLY A 15 11.88 29.17 0.15
C GLY A 15 10.63 28.40 0.62
N ALA A 16 10.10 27.51 -0.21
CA ALA A 16 8.89 26.74 0.06
C ALA A 16 9.19 25.23 0.10
N TRP A 17 8.53 24.54 1.02
CA TRP A 17 8.54 23.08 1.06
C TRP A 17 7.47 22.50 0.15
N GLU A 18 7.81 21.39 -0.48
CA GLU A 18 6.87 20.54 -1.19
C GLU A 18 7.07 19.06 -0.81
N LEU A 19 5.94 18.37 -0.62
CA LEU A 19 5.89 16.93 -0.37
C LEU A 19 4.91 16.34 -1.38
N VAL A 20 5.45 15.74 -2.44
CA VAL A 20 4.69 15.20 -3.57
C VAL A 20 5.15 13.80 -3.91
N LEU A 21 4.49 13.17 -4.88
CA LEU A 21 4.96 11.93 -5.48
C LEU A 21 5.52 12.21 -6.87
N LEU A 22 6.69 11.66 -7.17
CA LEU A 22 7.31 11.72 -8.49
C LEU A 22 7.23 10.36 -9.18
N ASP A 23 6.51 10.32 -10.29
CA ASP A 23 6.51 9.22 -11.25
C ASP A 23 7.65 9.46 -12.25
N GLU A 24 8.87 9.08 -11.86
CA GLU A 24 10.11 9.36 -12.60
C GLU A 24 10.03 8.92 -14.06
N VAL A 25 9.47 7.73 -14.30
CA VAL A 25 9.37 7.13 -15.64
C VAL A 25 8.56 8.00 -16.59
N ASN A 26 7.54 8.69 -16.06
CA ASN A 26 6.65 9.54 -16.84
C ASN A 26 6.94 11.04 -16.64
N GLU A 27 7.99 11.39 -15.89
CA GLU A 27 8.36 12.77 -15.52
C GLU A 27 7.14 13.56 -15.01
N ARG A 28 6.42 12.96 -14.05
CA ARG A 28 5.15 13.51 -13.57
C ARG A 28 5.10 13.57 -12.05
N GLU A 29 5.00 14.79 -11.54
CA GLU A 29 4.61 15.07 -10.16
C GLU A 29 3.11 14.87 -9.93
N LEU A 30 2.77 14.38 -8.75
CA LEU A 30 1.42 14.06 -8.33
C LEU A 30 1.18 14.58 -6.92
N ALA A 31 0.08 15.31 -6.75
CA ALA A 31 -0.37 15.70 -5.43
C ALA A 31 -0.75 14.44 -4.61
N PRO A 32 -0.42 14.37 -3.32
CA PRO A 32 -0.71 13.19 -2.50
C PRO A 32 -2.20 12.81 -2.44
N ASP A 33 -3.11 13.77 -2.53
CA ASP A 33 -4.57 13.56 -2.54
C ASP A 33 -5.14 13.09 -3.89
N GLU A 34 -4.35 13.15 -4.96
CA GLU A 34 -4.66 12.57 -6.28
C GLU A 34 -4.11 11.14 -6.44
N SER A 35 -3.47 10.61 -5.40
CA SER A 35 -2.74 9.35 -5.44
C SER A 35 -3.30 8.30 -4.48
N LEU A 36 -3.07 7.03 -4.84
CA LEU A 36 -3.27 5.87 -3.98
C LEU A 36 -2.11 4.90 -4.17
N LEU A 37 -1.39 4.62 -3.09
CA LEU A 37 -0.25 3.70 -3.05
C LEU A 37 -0.75 2.32 -2.63
N GLN A 38 -0.65 1.32 -3.49
CA GLN A 38 -1.32 0.04 -3.29
C GLN A 38 -0.32 -1.10 -3.10
N GLY A 39 -0.55 -1.91 -2.06
CA GLY A 39 0.15 -3.17 -1.81
C GLY A 39 -0.79 -4.36 -1.99
N GLY A 40 -0.50 -5.23 -2.97
CA GLY A 40 -1.26 -6.45 -3.24
C GLY A 40 -0.74 -7.69 -2.50
N ALA A 41 -1.12 -8.88 -2.99
CA ALA A 41 -0.65 -10.14 -2.42
C ALA A 41 0.88 -10.34 -2.54
N ALA A 42 1.51 -9.72 -3.54
CA ALA A 42 2.95 -9.82 -3.77
C ALA A 42 3.81 -9.21 -2.65
N VAL A 43 3.24 -8.30 -1.85
CA VAL A 43 3.94 -7.68 -0.72
C VAL A 43 3.60 -8.33 0.62
N MET A 44 2.77 -9.38 0.63
CA MET A 44 2.45 -10.13 1.84
C MET A 44 3.62 -11.04 2.21
N GLN A 45 4.06 -10.97 3.45
CA GLN A 45 5.06 -11.87 4.00
C GLN A 45 4.74 -12.28 5.44
N SER A 46 5.30 -13.41 5.86
CA SER A 46 5.24 -13.86 7.25
C SER A 46 6.26 -13.07 8.07
N VAL A 47 5.85 -12.54 9.22
CA VAL A 47 6.79 -11.94 10.19
C VAL A 47 7.85 -12.99 10.56
N PRO A 48 9.15 -12.68 10.39
CA PRO A 48 10.23 -13.64 10.65
C PRO A 48 10.26 -14.13 12.10
N ASN A 49 10.78 -15.34 12.32
CA ASN A 49 11.12 -15.83 13.66
C ASN A 49 12.40 -15.19 14.19
N ASN A 50 12.37 -13.87 14.32
CA ASN A 50 13.45 -13.02 14.82
C ASN A 50 12.81 -11.84 15.56
N ALA A 51 13.10 -11.71 16.86
CA ALA A 51 12.53 -10.66 17.70
C ALA A 51 12.83 -9.23 17.21
N ALA A 52 13.89 -9.04 16.41
CA ALA A 52 14.19 -7.74 15.82
C ALA A 52 13.09 -7.23 14.87
N PHE A 53 12.23 -8.11 14.35
CA PHE A 53 11.11 -7.77 13.46
C PHE A 53 9.76 -7.69 14.19
N GLY A 54 9.75 -7.66 15.53
CA GLY A 54 8.51 -7.63 16.32
C GLY A 54 7.63 -6.40 16.07
N PHE A 55 8.17 -5.33 15.46
CA PHE A 55 7.41 -4.15 15.04
C PHE A 55 6.44 -4.44 13.87
N LEU A 56 6.61 -5.56 13.15
CA LEU A 56 5.69 -6.01 12.11
C LEU A 56 4.53 -6.88 12.64
N GLY A 57 4.56 -7.26 13.92
CA GLY A 57 3.58 -8.16 14.53
C GLY A 57 4.22 -9.37 15.23
N SER A 58 3.40 -10.37 15.53
CA SER A 58 3.88 -11.63 16.14
C SER A 58 4.56 -12.51 15.10
N VAL A 59 5.50 -13.34 15.53
CA VAL A 59 6.13 -14.35 14.65
C VAL A 59 5.07 -15.19 13.95
N GLY A 60 5.10 -15.22 12.62
CA GLY A 60 4.13 -15.97 11.80
C GLY A 60 2.89 -15.18 11.40
N ASP A 61 2.65 -13.98 11.96
CA ASP A 61 1.60 -13.09 11.48
C ASP A 61 1.89 -12.68 10.03
N THR A 62 0.83 -12.30 9.30
CA THR A 62 0.98 -11.71 7.96
C THR A 62 1.23 -10.21 8.10
N ALA A 63 2.28 -9.72 7.46
CA ALA A 63 2.56 -8.30 7.26
C ALA A 63 2.57 -7.99 5.76
N TRP A 64 2.30 -6.73 5.40
CA TRP A 64 2.43 -6.22 4.04
C TRP A 64 3.63 -5.30 4.00
N VAL A 65 4.58 -5.55 3.11
CA VAL A 65 5.83 -4.80 3.06
C VAL A 65 6.15 -4.40 1.63
N LEU A 66 6.01 -3.11 1.33
CA LEU A 66 6.62 -2.55 0.12
C LEU A 66 8.14 -2.62 0.30
N PRO A 67 8.89 -3.26 -0.61
CA PRO A 67 10.27 -3.64 -0.35
C PRO A 67 11.25 -2.48 -0.60
N GLN A 68 12.34 -2.45 0.18
CA GLN A 68 13.49 -1.57 -0.08
C GLN A 68 14.30 -1.98 -1.32
N GLU A 69 14.11 -3.19 -1.82
CA GLU A 69 14.77 -3.71 -3.03
C GLU A 69 13.71 -3.87 -4.11
N GLU A 70 14.05 -3.48 -5.34
CA GLU A 70 13.12 -3.57 -6.46
C GLU A 70 12.63 -5.01 -6.65
N THR A 71 11.30 -5.17 -6.75
CA THR A 71 10.65 -6.44 -7.04
C THR A 71 9.70 -6.22 -8.21
N GLU A 72 9.79 -7.09 -9.22
CA GLU A 72 8.94 -7.03 -10.41
C GLU A 72 7.45 -7.01 -10.02
N ASP A 73 6.66 -6.18 -10.70
CA ASP A 73 5.23 -5.97 -10.46
C ASP A 73 4.83 -5.48 -9.05
N VAL A 74 5.79 -5.01 -8.25
CA VAL A 74 5.56 -4.39 -6.93
C VAL A 74 5.88 -2.90 -6.99
N LEU A 75 5.13 -2.09 -6.24
CA LEU A 75 5.43 -0.67 -6.09
C LEU A 75 6.78 -0.53 -5.38
N PHE A 76 7.75 0.07 -6.06
CA PHE A 76 9.05 0.40 -5.52
C PHE A 76 8.98 1.87 -5.08
N LEU A 77 8.80 2.08 -3.77
CA LEU A 77 8.51 3.40 -3.21
C LEU A 77 9.77 3.97 -2.57
N GLY A 78 10.37 4.97 -3.20
CA GLY A 78 11.53 5.68 -2.68
C GLY A 78 11.16 6.92 -1.88
N ILE A 79 12.16 7.46 -1.19
CA ILE A 79 12.15 8.78 -0.56
C ILE A 79 13.34 9.55 -1.14
N ALA A 80 13.04 10.68 -1.75
CA ALA A 80 14.00 11.52 -2.44
C ALA A 80 14.05 12.92 -1.83
N GLY A 81 15.23 13.53 -1.87
CA GLY A 81 15.47 14.92 -1.52
C GLY A 81 16.45 15.54 -2.51
N ASP A 82 16.37 15.10 -3.76
CA ASP A 82 17.22 15.55 -4.86
C ASP A 82 16.81 16.92 -5.43
N GLU A 83 15.56 17.32 -5.21
CA GLU A 83 15.03 18.67 -5.40
C GLU A 83 15.30 19.63 -4.21
N ILE A 84 16.33 19.34 -3.41
CA ILE A 84 16.86 20.28 -2.41
C ILE A 84 18.24 20.75 -2.86
N GLU A 85 18.44 22.07 -2.96
CA GLU A 85 19.76 22.63 -3.26
C GLU A 85 20.73 22.43 -2.08
N ALA A 86 21.94 21.93 -2.37
CA ALA A 86 22.99 21.77 -1.39
C ALA A 86 23.42 23.11 -0.77
N GLY A 87 23.74 23.10 0.52
CA GLY A 87 24.16 24.28 1.27
C GLY A 87 23.02 25.15 1.81
N ILE A 88 21.76 24.73 1.67
CA ILE A 88 20.61 25.39 2.30
C ILE A 88 20.47 24.97 3.78
N PHE A 89 20.51 23.66 4.04
CA PHE A 89 20.28 23.09 5.37
C PHE A 89 21.57 22.62 6.04
N GLU A 90 21.63 22.70 7.37
CA GLU A 90 22.75 22.22 8.15
C GLU A 90 23.03 20.73 7.86
N ASN A 91 24.30 20.42 7.54
CA ASN A 91 24.77 19.08 7.19
C ASN A 91 24.20 18.48 5.88
N ASP A 92 23.56 19.29 5.02
CA ASP A 92 22.92 18.81 3.78
C ASP A 92 21.94 17.65 4.08
N ALA A 93 21.13 17.83 5.13
CA ALA A 93 20.15 16.85 5.56
C ALA A 93 18.89 17.52 6.10
N VAL A 94 17.76 16.87 5.89
CA VAL A 94 16.45 17.25 6.41
C VAL A 94 15.78 16.01 7.01
N ASP A 95 14.82 16.20 7.90
CA ASP A 95 14.11 15.13 8.58
C ASP A 95 12.71 14.98 7.98
N LEU A 96 12.34 13.77 7.55
CA LEU A 96 10.95 13.41 7.27
C LEU A 96 10.37 12.74 8.52
N ARG A 97 9.33 13.34 9.11
CA ARG A 97 8.76 12.90 10.40
C ARG A 97 7.38 12.31 10.24
N LEU A 98 7.11 11.21 10.94
CA LEU A 98 5.77 10.67 11.10
C LEU A 98 4.97 11.53 12.08
N LYS A 99 3.80 12.00 11.66
CA LYS A 99 2.92 12.86 12.48
C LYS A 99 1.68 12.14 12.96
N SER A 100 1.06 11.34 12.09
CA SER A 100 -0.10 10.53 12.45
C SER A 100 -0.29 9.37 11.48
N VAL A 101 -0.92 8.31 11.98
CA VAL A 101 -1.37 7.17 11.18
C VAL A 101 -2.83 6.93 11.51
N ARG A 102 -3.67 6.78 10.48
CA ARG A 102 -5.06 6.34 10.63
C ARG A 102 -5.30 5.17 9.71
N GLY A 103 -5.60 4.01 10.27
CA GLY A 103 -5.76 2.78 9.52
C GLY A 103 -6.13 1.59 10.41
N PRO A 104 -6.27 0.40 9.84
CA PRO A 104 -6.66 -0.83 10.54
C PRO A 104 -5.55 -1.46 11.38
N GLY A 105 -4.30 -1.03 11.22
CA GLY A 105 -3.15 -1.49 11.97
C GLY A 105 -2.07 -0.41 12.06
N ASP A 106 -0.84 -0.85 12.26
CA ASP A 106 0.34 -0.02 12.43
C ASP A 106 1.17 0.04 11.15
N ILE A 107 1.99 1.08 11.03
CA ILE A 107 2.99 1.23 9.97
C ILE A 107 4.40 1.31 10.55
N SER A 108 5.36 0.88 9.74
CA SER A 108 6.78 1.02 10.04
C SER A 108 7.57 1.37 8.79
N LEU A 109 8.56 2.23 8.95
CA LEU A 109 9.56 2.52 7.92
C LEU A 109 10.90 2.00 8.42
N TYR A 110 11.53 1.08 7.69
CA TYR A 110 12.75 0.45 8.14
C TYR A 110 13.64 -0.01 6.98
N ALA A 111 14.94 -0.06 7.21
CA ALA A 111 15.89 -0.70 6.30
C ALA A 111 16.39 -2.02 6.92
N VAL A 112 16.80 -2.96 6.08
CA VAL A 112 17.52 -4.17 6.48
C VAL A 112 18.95 -4.04 5.98
N ASP A 113 19.91 -4.13 6.89
CA ASP A 113 21.32 -4.06 6.54
C ASP A 113 21.81 -5.33 5.81
N ALA A 114 23.05 -5.30 5.33
CA ALA A 114 23.66 -6.43 4.62
C ALA A 114 23.77 -7.73 5.46
N PHE A 115 23.56 -7.66 6.78
CA PHE A 115 23.59 -8.81 7.69
C PHE A 115 22.17 -9.28 8.09
N GLY A 116 21.11 -8.65 7.56
CA GLY A 116 19.73 -9.00 7.87
C GLY A 116 19.18 -8.34 9.14
N THR A 117 19.87 -7.32 9.67
CA THR A 117 19.42 -6.59 10.87
C THR A 117 18.55 -5.41 10.47
N PRO A 118 17.33 -5.27 11.02
CA PRO A 118 16.49 -4.12 10.73
C PRO A 118 16.96 -2.87 11.50
N VAL A 119 16.95 -1.74 10.80
CA VAL A 119 17.06 -0.38 11.34
C VAL A 119 15.70 0.28 11.15
N VAL A 120 14.99 0.51 12.25
CA VAL A 120 13.64 1.11 12.23
C VAL A 120 13.76 2.63 12.37
N TYR A 121 13.14 3.36 11.45
CA TYR A 121 13.09 4.82 11.42
C TYR A 121 11.77 5.36 11.95
N MET A 122 10.68 4.65 11.68
CA MET A 122 9.34 4.99 12.15
C MET A 122 8.61 3.72 12.58
N ASN A 123 7.86 3.79 13.67
CA ASN A 123 7.02 2.72 14.16
C ASN A 123 5.78 3.32 14.83
N SER A 124 4.60 3.19 14.22
CA SER A 124 3.40 3.71 14.89
C SER A 124 2.93 2.82 16.05
N GLY A 125 3.38 1.56 16.11
CA GLY A 125 2.92 0.55 17.06
C GLY A 125 3.46 0.71 18.48
N ASP A 126 4.56 1.44 18.67
CA ASP A 126 5.06 1.87 19.99
C ASP A 126 4.67 3.31 20.37
N GLY A 127 3.85 3.95 19.51
CA GLY A 127 3.36 5.31 19.66
C GLY A 127 4.25 6.32 18.94
N ILE A 128 3.61 7.34 18.34
CA ILE A 128 4.33 8.32 17.52
C ILE A 128 4.95 9.41 18.42
N ASP A 129 6.28 9.56 18.34
CA ASP A 129 7.03 10.57 19.06
C ASP A 129 8.14 11.23 18.19
N THR A 130 9.09 11.91 18.83
CA THR A 130 10.17 12.63 18.13
C THR A 130 11.21 11.71 17.48
N ASN A 131 11.21 10.42 17.80
CA ASN A 131 12.12 9.43 17.24
C ASN A 131 11.60 8.81 15.93
N ASP A 132 10.34 9.04 15.55
CA ASP A 132 9.77 8.61 14.28
C ASP A 132 10.22 9.52 13.13
N VAL A 133 11.49 9.38 12.76
CA VAL A 133 12.17 10.24 11.82
C VAL A 133 13.01 9.43 10.85
N PHE A 134 12.84 9.75 9.56
CA PHE A 134 13.74 9.31 8.50
C PHE A 134 14.62 10.47 8.06
N PRO A 135 15.96 10.35 8.15
CA PRO A 135 16.86 11.38 7.68
C PRO A 135 16.94 11.34 6.15
N VAL A 136 16.43 12.38 5.51
CA VAL A 136 16.53 12.57 4.06
C VAL A 136 17.81 13.33 3.76
N LYS A 137 18.64 12.75 2.90
CA LYS A 137 19.88 13.38 2.46
C LYS A 137 19.56 14.32 1.30
N VAL A 138 20.05 15.56 1.36
CA VAL A 138 19.98 16.53 0.26
C VAL A 138 20.75 16.00 -0.96
N GLY A 139 20.15 16.08 -2.14
CA GLY A 139 20.68 15.45 -3.36
C GLY A 139 20.61 13.93 -3.35
N GLY A 140 19.86 13.34 -2.40
CA GLY A 140 19.83 11.91 -2.14
C GLY A 140 18.51 11.26 -2.51
N HIS A 141 18.60 9.98 -2.81
CA HIS A 141 17.47 9.11 -3.12
C HIS A 141 17.73 7.75 -2.49
N SER A 142 16.72 7.17 -1.85
CA SER A 142 16.84 5.87 -1.21
C SER A 142 15.51 5.17 -1.05
N HIS A 143 15.56 3.85 -0.94
CA HIS A 143 14.39 3.01 -0.70
C HIS A 143 14.48 2.33 0.66
N GLN A 144 13.33 2.24 1.31
CA GLN A 144 13.15 1.59 2.59
C GLN A 144 11.95 0.65 2.50
N ASN A 145 11.86 -0.26 3.46
CA ASN A 145 10.69 -1.09 3.59
C ASN A 145 9.59 -0.29 4.27
N TRP A 146 8.41 -0.25 3.64
CA TRP A 146 7.18 0.25 4.25
C TRP A 146 6.35 -0.94 4.73
N GLY A 147 6.34 -1.20 6.04
CA GLY A 147 5.63 -2.31 6.65
C GLY A 147 4.27 -1.91 7.21
N PHE A 148 3.27 -2.78 7.05
CA PHE A 148 1.90 -2.61 7.54
C PHE A 148 1.43 -3.90 8.22
N THR A 149 0.76 -3.77 9.37
CA THR A 149 0.38 -4.93 10.21
C THR A 149 -1.04 -5.47 9.94
N ALA A 150 -1.83 -4.79 9.10
CA ALA A 150 -3.17 -5.22 8.72
C ALA A 150 -3.53 -4.76 7.29
N PRO A 151 -4.48 -5.41 6.61
CA PRO A 151 -4.96 -4.96 5.33
C PRO A 151 -6.04 -3.88 5.48
N GLY A 152 -6.12 -2.98 4.51
CA GLY A 152 -7.11 -1.91 4.40
C GLY A 152 -6.47 -0.57 4.03
N ILE A 153 -7.21 0.51 4.24
CA ILE A 153 -6.79 1.86 3.86
C ILE A 153 -6.08 2.53 5.04
N TYR A 154 -4.91 3.09 4.78
CA TYR A 154 -4.13 3.90 5.70
C TYR A 154 -3.99 5.33 5.19
N LYS A 155 -4.05 6.26 6.13
CA LYS A 155 -3.68 7.67 5.96
C LYS A 155 -2.44 7.94 6.80
N VAL A 156 -1.32 8.18 6.15
CA VAL A 156 -0.01 8.40 6.78
C VAL A 156 0.35 9.86 6.60
N ALA A 157 0.41 10.59 7.71
CA ALA A 157 0.71 12.02 7.72
C ALA A 157 2.19 12.25 8.03
N LEU A 158 2.89 12.92 7.12
CA LEU A 158 4.33 13.19 7.18
C LEU A 158 4.59 14.70 7.19
N GLN A 159 5.75 15.08 7.71
CA GLN A 159 6.21 16.48 7.74
C GLN A 159 7.73 16.52 7.57
N ALA A 160 8.20 17.25 6.56
CA ALA A 160 9.60 17.61 6.41
C ALA A 160 9.97 18.75 7.38
N THR A 161 11.14 18.64 8.00
CA THR A 161 11.73 19.68 8.85
C THR A 161 13.23 19.79 8.59
N GLY A 162 13.79 20.99 8.67
CA GLY A 162 15.22 21.22 8.47
C GLY A 162 15.68 22.49 9.19
N THR A 163 16.98 22.58 9.49
CA THR A 163 17.59 23.78 10.05
C THR A 163 18.40 24.49 8.97
N LEU A 164 18.07 25.73 8.67
CA LEU A 164 18.77 26.54 7.68
C LEU A 164 20.20 26.86 8.15
N ILE A 165 21.17 26.81 7.24
CA ILE A 165 22.53 27.30 7.52
C ILE A 165 22.51 28.80 7.82
N GLU A 166 21.72 29.54 7.05
CA GLU A 166 21.53 30.97 7.29
C GLU A 166 20.63 31.18 8.52
N GLY A 167 21.17 31.84 9.54
CA GLY A 167 20.42 32.21 10.73
C GLY A 167 20.15 31.08 11.73
N SER A 168 20.46 29.81 11.38
CA SER A 168 20.22 28.63 12.23
C SER A 168 18.75 28.50 12.67
N GLU A 169 17.82 28.88 11.79
CA GLU A 169 16.38 28.74 12.02
C GLU A 169 15.92 27.34 11.61
N SER A 170 15.18 26.65 12.49
CA SER A 170 14.47 25.42 12.13
C SER A 170 13.12 25.76 11.50
N ILE A 171 12.89 25.24 10.30
CA ILE A 171 11.65 25.40 9.55
C ILE A 171 10.99 24.04 9.32
N GLU A 172 9.67 24.07 9.11
CA GLU A 172 8.86 22.89 8.87
C GLU A 172 7.88 23.11 7.72
N SER A 173 7.63 22.05 6.97
CA SER A 173 6.57 21.96 5.97
C SER A 173 5.19 21.88 6.63
N GLN A 174 4.14 21.99 5.81
CA GLN A 174 2.81 21.54 6.22
C GLN A 174 2.82 20.03 6.45
N THR A 175 1.93 19.55 7.31
CA THR A 175 1.70 18.10 7.41
C THR A 175 0.92 17.63 6.18
N VAL A 176 1.48 16.68 5.45
CA VAL A 176 0.92 16.14 4.20
C VAL A 176 0.55 14.67 4.39
N GLU A 177 -0.60 14.28 3.83
CA GLU A 177 -1.17 12.95 4.03
C GLU A 177 -1.13 12.10 2.76
N PHE A 178 -0.48 10.95 2.86
CA PHE A 178 -0.39 9.95 1.82
C PHE A 178 -1.38 8.81 2.10
N THR A 179 -1.99 8.30 1.03
CA THR A 179 -3.00 7.24 1.13
C THR A 179 -2.41 5.92 0.65
N PHE A 180 -2.43 4.92 1.53
CA PHE A 180 -2.06 3.55 1.20
C PHE A 180 -3.29 2.64 1.22
N GLU A 181 -3.33 1.64 0.34
CA GLU A 181 -4.32 0.55 0.38
C GLU A 181 -3.61 -0.80 0.31
N LEU A 182 -3.78 -1.60 1.37
CA LEU A 182 -3.18 -2.93 1.48
C LEU A 182 -4.30 -3.95 1.30
N LEU A 183 -4.20 -4.75 0.26
CA LEU A 183 -5.22 -5.75 -0.05
C LEU A 183 -4.99 -6.98 0.83
N ASP A 184 -6.04 -7.49 1.47
CA ASP A 184 -6.00 -8.65 2.37
C ASP A 184 -5.68 -9.99 1.68
N GLY A 185 -5.29 -9.95 0.41
CA GLY A 185 -5.11 -11.12 -0.45
C GLY A 185 -6.43 -11.83 -0.80
N SER A 186 -7.57 -11.38 -0.25
CA SER A 186 -8.89 -11.92 -0.53
C SER A 186 -9.50 -11.19 -1.74
N SER A 187 -9.23 -11.77 -2.91
CA SER A 187 -10.04 -11.68 -4.15
C SER A 187 -11.12 -10.58 -4.17
N SER A 188 -10.78 -9.36 -4.58
CA SER A 188 -11.81 -8.37 -4.94
C SER A 188 -12.51 -8.83 -6.21
N ILE A 189 -13.85 -8.81 -6.21
CA ILE A 189 -14.65 -9.05 -7.41
C ILE A 189 -15.01 -7.72 -8.04
N SER A 190 -14.46 -7.46 -9.22
CA SER A 190 -14.85 -6.31 -10.04
C SER A 190 -16.03 -6.69 -10.93
N LEU A 191 -16.97 -5.76 -11.12
CA LEU A 191 -18.12 -5.90 -12.01
C LEU A 191 -18.04 -4.84 -13.12
N VAL A 192 -18.17 -5.27 -14.37
CA VAL A 192 -18.31 -4.39 -15.52
C VAL A 192 -19.59 -4.76 -16.27
N ARG A 193 -20.50 -3.80 -16.46
CA ARG A 193 -21.66 -4.00 -17.33
C ARG A 193 -21.23 -3.89 -18.79
N ASN A 194 -21.49 -4.91 -19.57
CA ASN A 194 -21.24 -4.94 -21.01
C ASN A 194 -22.45 -4.38 -21.79
N LEU A 195 -22.20 -3.96 -23.03
CA LEU A 195 -23.23 -3.44 -23.94
C LEU A 195 -24.23 -4.50 -24.44
N ASN A 196 -23.90 -5.79 -24.28
CA ASN A 196 -24.71 -6.93 -24.69
C ASN A 196 -25.68 -7.42 -23.58
N ASP A 197 -25.99 -6.56 -22.61
CA ASP A 197 -26.77 -6.91 -21.41
C ASP A 197 -26.20 -8.10 -20.65
N SER A 198 -24.86 -8.22 -20.59
CA SER A 198 -24.17 -9.07 -19.63
C SER A 198 -23.40 -8.24 -18.60
N ILE A 199 -23.08 -8.88 -17.49
CA ILE A 199 -22.16 -8.37 -16.49
C ILE A 199 -20.95 -9.29 -16.51
N LYS A 200 -19.77 -8.71 -16.66
CA LYS A 200 -18.50 -9.40 -16.51
C LYS A 200 -18.00 -9.22 -15.08
N LEU A 201 -17.80 -10.33 -14.38
CA LEU A 201 -17.14 -10.38 -13.08
C LEU A 201 -15.68 -10.76 -13.27
N ARG A 202 -14.75 -10.12 -12.56
CA ARG A 202 -13.32 -10.47 -12.59
C ARG A 202 -12.74 -10.52 -11.19
N TRP A 203 -11.95 -11.54 -10.88
CA TRP A 203 -11.26 -11.68 -9.61
C TRP A 203 -9.93 -12.43 -9.78
N ALA A 204 -8.94 -12.12 -8.94
CA ALA A 204 -7.70 -12.88 -8.87
C ALA A 204 -7.97 -14.26 -8.26
N THR A 205 -7.39 -15.31 -8.83
CA THR A 205 -7.51 -16.67 -8.28
C THR A 205 -6.23 -17.13 -7.59
N SER A 206 -6.37 -18.05 -6.64
CA SER A 206 -5.25 -18.77 -6.02
C SER A 206 -5.15 -20.18 -6.62
N PRO A 207 -3.95 -20.67 -6.97
CA PRO A 207 -3.79 -22.02 -7.52
C PRO A 207 -4.36 -23.09 -6.59
N GLY A 208 -5.22 -23.97 -7.11
CA GLY A 208 -5.79 -25.10 -6.37
C GLY A 208 -6.97 -24.75 -5.44
N ALA A 209 -7.31 -23.47 -5.28
CA ALA A 209 -8.57 -23.06 -4.66
C ALA A 209 -9.74 -23.30 -5.62
N ASN A 210 -10.93 -23.56 -5.07
CA ASN A 210 -12.16 -23.73 -5.84
C ASN A 210 -13.13 -22.60 -5.51
N TYR A 211 -13.77 -22.05 -6.52
CA TYR A 211 -14.64 -20.89 -6.42
C TYR A 211 -16.03 -21.21 -6.97
N GLN A 212 -17.08 -20.85 -6.23
CA GLN A 212 -18.46 -20.92 -6.68
C GLN A 212 -19.04 -19.50 -6.66
N LEU A 213 -19.40 -18.99 -7.83
CA LEU A 213 -20.20 -17.77 -7.90
C LEU A 213 -21.61 -18.09 -7.42
N GLN A 214 -22.16 -17.23 -6.56
CA GLN A 214 -23.53 -17.36 -6.07
C GLN A 214 -24.29 -16.06 -6.21
N SER A 215 -25.61 -16.14 -6.35
CA SER A 215 -26.49 -14.99 -6.42
C SER A 215 -27.73 -15.12 -5.54
N ARG A 216 -28.34 -13.98 -5.24
CA ARG A 216 -29.67 -13.88 -4.61
C ARG A 216 -30.32 -12.52 -4.93
N SER A 217 -31.64 -12.44 -4.87
CA SER A 217 -32.40 -11.22 -5.18
C SER A 217 -32.77 -10.35 -3.97
N ALA A 218 -32.35 -10.73 -2.76
CA ALA A 218 -32.60 -9.96 -1.53
C ALA A 218 -31.33 -9.82 -0.68
N LEU A 219 -31.04 -8.59 -0.22
CA LEU A 219 -29.86 -8.30 0.59
C LEU A 219 -29.93 -8.95 1.98
N ASN A 220 -31.12 -8.93 2.60
CA ASN A 220 -31.34 -9.34 4.00
C ASN A 220 -32.34 -10.50 4.13
N GLY A 221 -32.24 -11.51 3.27
CA GLY A 221 -33.06 -12.72 3.31
C GLY A 221 -32.84 -13.62 2.09
N GLY A 222 -33.45 -14.81 2.11
CA GLY A 222 -33.33 -15.80 1.01
C GLY A 222 -32.04 -16.62 1.03
N ALA A 223 -32.08 -17.78 0.37
CA ALA A 223 -30.92 -18.64 0.18
C ALA A 223 -30.06 -18.13 -0.98
N TRP A 224 -28.75 -18.31 -0.88
CA TRP A 224 -27.84 -18.14 -2.01
C TRP A 224 -28.00 -19.31 -2.98
N GLY A 225 -28.14 -19.02 -4.27
CA GLY A 225 -28.16 -20.01 -5.33
C GLY A 225 -26.86 -19.99 -6.14
N ASP A 226 -26.41 -21.16 -6.57
CA ASP A 226 -25.21 -21.31 -7.39
C ASP A 226 -25.42 -20.75 -8.80
N VAL A 227 -24.42 -20.02 -9.30
CA VAL A 227 -24.36 -19.46 -10.65
C VAL A 227 -23.21 -20.12 -11.39
N GLY A 228 -23.55 -21.03 -12.32
CA GLY A 228 -22.56 -21.83 -13.02
C GLY A 228 -21.93 -22.93 -12.17
N GLU A 229 -20.92 -23.60 -12.72
CA GLU A 229 -20.18 -24.65 -12.04
C GLU A 229 -19.05 -24.10 -11.16
N VAL A 230 -18.51 -24.94 -10.28
CA VAL A 230 -17.33 -24.64 -9.48
C VAL A 230 -16.12 -24.45 -10.42
N MET A 231 -15.38 -23.36 -10.22
CA MET A 231 -14.22 -22.99 -11.01
C MET A 231 -12.94 -23.19 -10.20
N SER A 232 -11.94 -23.85 -10.79
CA SER A 232 -10.64 -24.03 -10.14
C SER A 232 -9.72 -22.84 -10.45
N GLY A 233 -9.10 -22.29 -9.41
CA GLY A 233 -8.13 -21.22 -9.52
C GLY A 233 -6.79 -21.70 -10.08
N THR A 234 -6.21 -20.88 -10.94
CA THR A 234 -4.91 -21.13 -11.59
C THR A 234 -3.80 -20.23 -11.06
N GLY A 235 -4.14 -19.19 -10.28
CA GLY A 235 -3.22 -18.09 -9.95
C GLY A 235 -3.42 -16.85 -10.81
N GLU A 236 -4.13 -16.98 -11.94
CA GLU A 236 -4.43 -15.87 -12.84
C GLU A 236 -5.77 -15.20 -12.49
N VAL A 237 -6.01 -14.03 -13.09
CA VAL A 237 -7.33 -13.38 -13.03
C VAL A 237 -8.33 -14.20 -13.83
N MET A 238 -9.44 -14.55 -13.19
CA MET A 238 -10.57 -15.22 -13.82
C MET A 238 -11.62 -14.19 -14.22
N GLU A 239 -12.21 -14.38 -15.40
CA GLU A 239 -13.37 -13.62 -15.87
C GLU A 239 -14.58 -14.55 -16.00
N PHE A 240 -15.74 -14.09 -15.54
CA PHE A 240 -16.98 -14.84 -15.64
C PHE A 240 -18.11 -13.90 -16.03
N GLU A 241 -18.86 -14.25 -17.08
CA GLU A 241 -19.98 -13.45 -17.54
C GLU A 241 -21.31 -14.03 -17.08
N VAL A 242 -22.19 -13.16 -16.58
CA VAL A 242 -23.56 -13.48 -16.23
C VAL A 242 -24.51 -12.59 -17.04
N PRO A 243 -25.68 -13.10 -17.47
CA PRO A 243 -26.68 -12.26 -18.12
C PRO A 243 -27.24 -11.25 -17.12
N LEU A 244 -27.58 -10.07 -17.61
CA LEU A 244 -28.29 -9.07 -16.83
C LEU A 244 -29.73 -9.54 -16.64
N MET A 245 -30.12 -9.82 -15.39
CA MET A 245 -31.50 -10.21 -15.08
C MET A 245 -32.39 -8.97 -15.08
N THR A 246 -33.49 -9.02 -15.82
CA THR A 246 -34.46 -7.91 -15.94
C THR A 246 -35.75 -8.15 -15.17
N ASP A 247 -35.91 -9.34 -14.58
CA ASP A 247 -37.08 -9.79 -13.83
C ASP A 247 -36.95 -9.60 -12.31
N VAL A 248 -35.82 -9.08 -11.84
CA VAL A 248 -35.54 -8.77 -10.44
C VAL A 248 -35.12 -7.31 -10.28
N GLU A 249 -35.59 -6.65 -9.20
CA GLU A 249 -35.23 -5.25 -8.91
C GLU A 249 -33.78 -5.10 -8.44
N SER A 250 -33.21 -6.16 -7.84
CA SER A 250 -31.84 -6.16 -7.35
C SER A 250 -31.30 -7.58 -7.36
N LEU A 251 -30.01 -7.70 -7.65
CA LEU A 251 -29.30 -8.96 -7.66
C LEU A 251 -27.94 -8.78 -6.98
N PHE A 252 -27.67 -9.63 -6.01
CA PHE A 252 -26.46 -9.62 -5.21
C PHE A 252 -25.62 -10.83 -5.60
N TYR A 253 -24.34 -10.61 -5.80
CA TYR A 253 -23.36 -11.66 -6.07
C TYR A 253 -22.41 -11.82 -4.90
N ARG A 254 -21.93 -13.05 -4.69
CA ARG A 254 -20.75 -13.33 -3.89
C ARG A 254 -19.92 -14.42 -4.54
N LEU A 255 -18.62 -14.37 -4.30
CA LEU A 255 -17.72 -15.47 -4.62
C LEU A 255 -17.51 -16.31 -3.36
N TRP A 256 -17.95 -17.58 -3.39
CA TRP A 256 -17.72 -18.52 -2.31
C TRP A 256 -16.50 -19.37 -2.60
N ILE A 257 -15.48 -19.33 -1.74
CA ILE A 257 -14.35 -20.25 -1.82
C ILE A 257 -14.81 -21.59 -1.24
N VAL A 258 -14.97 -22.58 -2.13
CA VAL A 258 -15.45 -23.91 -1.80
C VAL A 258 -14.34 -24.62 -1.02
N PRO A 259 -14.58 -25.02 0.24
CA PRO A 259 -13.61 -25.83 0.98
C PRO A 259 -13.34 -27.10 0.18
N SER A 260 -12.07 -27.40 -0.10
CA SER A 260 -11.68 -28.69 -0.63
C SER A 260 -12.25 -29.76 0.30
N ALA A 261 -12.99 -30.74 -0.25
CA ALA A 261 -13.41 -31.89 0.52
C ALA A 261 -12.14 -32.48 1.15
N THR A 262 -12.07 -32.45 2.48
CA THR A 262 -10.96 -33.05 3.21
C THR A 262 -10.87 -34.51 2.76
N PRO A 263 -9.68 -35.00 2.39
CA PRO A 263 -9.51 -36.43 2.10
C PRO A 263 -9.94 -37.31 3.27
#